data_AF-A0A158F0L3-F1
#
_entry.id   AF-A0A158F0L3-F1
#
_cell.length_a   1.000
_cell.length_b   1.000
_cell.length_c   1.000
_cell.angle_alpha   90.00
_cell.angle_beta   90.00
_cell.angle_gamma   90.00
#
_symmetry.space_group_name_H-M   'P 1'
#
loop_
_entity.id
_entity.type
_entity.pdbx_description
1 polymer ?
#
loop_
_entity_poly.entity_id
_entity_poly.type
_entity_poly.pdbx_seq_one_letter_code
_entity_poly.pdbx_strand_id
1 'polypeptide(L)'
;MKKPIRSRRGSRGIALPIVLVMSSMLLVTAAAWLEAALVSARTTTSLGERVQAFHSADSALIRCAGIALETVAEPGSPTGPLTAEPNKWRLKASFEGASASAVTLFASWPYGIRPPQCLIEAWPARTTNQAGAFLITARGFGRIVGNESWLQQEIEMGEHGAVRHWRRIVARPFQQGSP
;
A
#
# COMPACT_ATOMS: atom_id res chain seq x y z
N MET A 1 68.01 14.89 61.31
CA MET A 1 67.18 14.06 60.39
C MET A 1 65.93 14.83 60.00
N LYS A 2 65.85 15.36 58.77
CA LYS A 2 64.62 15.96 58.20
C LYS A 2 64.17 15.08 57.03
N LYS A 3 63.00 14.43 57.15
CA LYS A 3 62.36 13.72 56.04
C LYS A 3 61.68 14.74 55.13
N PRO A 4 61.98 14.80 53.82
CA PRO A 4 61.17 15.58 52.90
C PRO A 4 59.86 14.84 52.64
N ILE A 5 58.74 15.47 52.98
CA ILE A 5 57.40 15.03 52.56
C ILE A 5 57.31 15.35 51.06
N ARG A 6 57.40 14.31 50.23
CA ARG A 6 57.29 14.42 48.77
C ARG A 6 55.82 14.67 48.42
N SER A 7 55.51 15.92 48.09
CA SER A 7 54.23 16.35 47.52
C SER A 7 53.93 15.56 46.23
N ARG A 8 52.95 14.65 46.28
CA ARG A 8 52.30 14.10 45.08
C ARG A 8 51.31 15.14 44.55
N ARG A 9 51.83 16.16 43.86
CA ARG A 9 51.07 17.08 42.99
C ARG A 9 51.36 16.72 41.53
N GLY A 10 50.68 15.71 41.02
CA GLY A 10 50.74 15.34 39.61
C GLY A 10 49.64 14.32 39.34
N SER A 11 48.86 14.53 38.28
CA SER A 11 47.81 13.61 37.79
C SER A 11 46.39 13.71 38.40
N ARG A 12 45.97 14.86 38.95
CA ARG A 12 44.57 15.06 39.41
C ARG A 12 43.70 15.98 38.53
N GLY A 13 44.27 16.68 37.54
CA GLY A 13 43.53 17.62 36.68
C GLY A 13 43.13 17.11 35.29
N ILE A 14 43.87 16.14 34.73
CA ILE A 14 43.69 15.68 33.34
C ILE A 14 42.74 14.47 33.21
N ALA A 15 42.51 13.73 34.30
CA ALA A 15 41.65 12.53 34.25
C ALA A 15 40.18 12.88 33.98
N LEU A 16 39.66 13.96 34.58
CA LEU A 16 38.28 14.41 34.39
C LEU A 16 37.95 14.76 32.93
N PRO A 17 38.72 15.62 32.22
CA PRO A 17 38.40 15.94 30.83
C PRO A 17 38.53 14.73 29.90
N ILE A 18 39.48 13.81 30.15
CA ILE A 18 39.58 12.57 29.37
C ILE A 18 38.33 11.71 29.54
N VAL A 19 37.88 11.49 30.79
CA VAL A 19 36.66 10.71 31.06
C VAL A 19 35.45 11.40 30.43
N LEU A 20 35.33 12.71 30.55
CA LEU A 20 34.24 13.46 29.92
C LEU A 20 34.24 13.29 28.41
N VAL A 21 35.39 13.42 27.74
CA VAL A 21 35.49 13.24 26.28
C VAL A 21 35.12 11.81 25.89
N MET A 22 35.62 10.80 26.60
CA MET A 22 35.31 9.39 26.33
C MET A 22 33.83 9.09 26.56
N SER A 23 33.26 9.55 27.67
CA SER A 23 31.84 9.42 27.97
C SER A 23 30.98 10.14 26.93
N SER A 24 31.34 11.36 26.53
CA SER A 24 30.65 12.10 25.48
C SER A 24 30.70 11.37 24.14
N MET A 25 31.85 10.84 23.74
CA MET A 25 31.99 10.08 22.50
C MET A 25 31.15 8.79 22.52
N LEU A 26 31.16 8.06 23.65
CA LEU A 26 30.32 6.88 23.85
C LEU A 26 28.84 7.23 23.79
N LEU A 27 28.41 8.31 24.46
CA LEU A 27 27.03 8.77 24.48
C LEU A 27 26.56 9.21 23.08
N VAL A 28 27.36 9.98 22.35
CA VAL A 28 27.04 10.41 20.98
C VAL A 28 26.92 9.20 20.05
N THR A 29 27.84 8.23 20.17
CA THR A 29 27.80 7.02 19.36
C THR A 29 26.56 6.18 19.69
N ALA A 30 26.27 5.97 20.97
CA ALA A 30 25.08 5.25 21.41
C ALA A 30 23.78 5.93 20.96
N ALA A 31 23.70 7.26 21.04
CA ALA A 31 22.57 8.03 20.56
C ALA A 31 22.38 7.89 19.04
N ALA A 32 23.46 7.97 18.27
CA ALA A 32 23.41 7.79 16.81
C ALA A 32 22.89 6.39 16.42
N TRP A 33 23.35 5.34 17.10
CA TRP A 33 22.86 3.97 16.86
C TRP A 33 21.40 3.80 17.27
N LEU A 34 20.97 4.41 18.38
CA LEU A 34 19.58 4.38 18.82
C LEU A 34 18.66 5.04 17.78
N GLU A 35 19.01 6.23 17.31
CA GLU A 35 18.23 6.92 16.28
C GLU A 35 18.18 6.13 14.97
N ALA A 36 19.30 5.53 14.54
CA ALA A 36 19.33 4.67 13.36
C ALA A 36 18.39 3.45 13.52
N ALA A 37 18.40 2.80 14.70
CA ALA A 37 17.52 1.68 15.00
C ALA A 37 16.04 2.11 15.03
N LEU A 38 15.72 3.28 15.60
CA LEU A 38 14.36 3.83 15.62
C LEU A 38 13.85 4.16 14.22
N VAL A 39 14.69 4.76 13.38
CA VAL A 39 14.35 5.03 11.97
C VAL A 39 14.09 3.72 11.24
N SER A 40 15.00 2.73 11.36
CA SER A 40 14.82 1.41 10.76
C SER A 40 13.49 0.77 11.19
N ALA A 41 13.19 0.74 12.49
CA ALA A 41 11.96 0.18 13.02
C ALA A 41 10.71 0.88 12.44
N ARG A 42 10.71 2.21 12.38
CA ARG A 42 9.59 3.00 11.80
C ARG A 42 9.42 2.75 10.30
N THR A 43 10.51 2.58 9.56
CA THR A 43 10.42 2.25 8.13
C THR A 43 9.84 0.86 7.90
N THR A 44 10.26 -0.14 8.68
CA THR A 44 9.73 -1.50 8.59
C THR A 44 8.25 -1.56 8.92
N THR A 45 7.78 -0.85 9.96
CA THR A 45 6.36 -0.81 10.29
C THR A 45 5.54 -0.10 9.21
N SER A 46 6.04 1.03 8.67
CA SER A 46 5.37 1.72 7.55
C SER A 46 5.27 0.85 6.30
N LEU A 47 6.32 0.09 5.96
CA LEU A 47 6.31 -0.83 4.84
C LEU A 47 5.35 -1.99 5.07
N GLY A 48 5.37 -2.61 6.25
CA GLY A 48 4.46 -3.70 6.62
C GLY A 48 3.00 -3.29 6.47
N GLU A 49 2.65 -2.09 6.94
CA GLU A 49 1.32 -1.53 6.78
C GLU A 49 0.92 -1.40 5.29
N ARG A 50 1.78 -0.86 4.43
CA ARG A 50 1.48 -0.73 2.99
C ARG A 50 1.35 -2.08 2.29
N VAL A 51 2.24 -3.03 2.61
CA VAL A 51 2.20 -4.40 2.08
C VAL A 51 0.88 -5.08 2.44
N GLN A 52 0.37 -4.84 3.65
CA GLN A 52 -0.88 -5.42 4.08
C GLN A 52 -2.11 -4.86 3.34
N ALA A 53 -2.13 -3.54 3.09
CA ALA A 53 -3.15 -2.91 2.25
C ALA A 53 -3.06 -3.38 0.79
N PHE A 54 -1.85 -3.60 0.28
CA PHE A 54 -1.62 -4.17 -1.04
C PHE A 54 -2.14 -5.61 -1.14
N HIS A 55 -1.84 -6.47 -0.16
CA HIS A 55 -2.33 -7.84 -0.15
C HIS A 55 -3.85 -7.93 -0.06
N SER A 56 -4.50 -7.04 0.68
CA SER A 56 -5.96 -7.00 0.72
C SER A 56 -6.54 -6.57 -0.63
N ALA A 57 -5.92 -5.58 -1.30
CA ALA A 57 -6.32 -5.17 -2.65
C ALA A 57 -6.10 -6.30 -3.68
N ASP A 58 -4.96 -6.97 -3.66
CA ASP A 58 -4.62 -8.04 -4.61
C ASP A 58 -5.55 -9.25 -4.45
N SER A 59 -5.90 -9.59 -3.21
CA SER A 59 -6.84 -10.68 -2.93
C SER A 59 -8.25 -10.38 -3.47
N ALA A 60 -8.72 -9.15 -3.32
CA ALA A 60 -9.96 -8.71 -3.96
C ALA A 60 -9.85 -8.71 -5.48
N LEU A 61 -8.75 -8.20 -6.05
CA LEU A 61 -8.53 -8.17 -7.49
C LEU A 61 -8.59 -9.57 -8.12
N ILE A 62 -7.89 -10.55 -7.52
CA ILE A 62 -7.88 -11.94 -7.99
C ILE A 62 -9.28 -12.53 -7.96
N ARG A 63 -10.04 -12.32 -6.87
CA ARG A 63 -11.39 -12.87 -6.73
C ARG A 63 -12.35 -12.25 -7.73
N CYS A 64 -12.31 -10.93 -7.90
CA CYS A 64 -13.19 -10.22 -8.84
C CYS A 64 -12.83 -10.51 -10.29
N ALA A 65 -11.55 -10.75 -10.58
CA ALA A 65 -11.12 -11.26 -11.87
C ALA A 65 -11.63 -12.67 -12.15
N GLY A 66 -11.73 -13.53 -11.13
CA GLY A 66 -12.39 -14.83 -11.25
C GLY A 66 -13.86 -14.66 -11.62
N ILE A 67 -14.60 -13.85 -10.87
CA ILE A 67 -16.02 -13.56 -11.12
C ILE A 67 -16.23 -12.97 -12.51
N ALA A 68 -15.43 -11.99 -12.92
CA ALA A 68 -15.55 -11.38 -14.24
C ALA A 68 -15.41 -12.42 -15.36
N LEU A 69 -14.49 -13.37 -15.23
CA LEU A 69 -14.34 -14.47 -16.19
C LEU A 69 -15.48 -15.47 -16.15
N GLU A 70 -15.99 -15.80 -14.96
CA GLU A 70 -17.15 -16.69 -14.82
C GLU A 70 -18.42 -16.06 -15.43
N THR A 71 -18.61 -14.74 -15.27
CA THR A 71 -19.75 -14.02 -15.86
C THR A 71 -19.69 -13.89 -17.38
N VAL A 72 -18.52 -14.08 -17.98
CA VAL A 72 -18.33 -14.02 -19.45
C VAL A 72 -18.80 -15.29 -20.16
N ALA A 73 -19.02 -16.39 -19.44
CA ALA A 73 -19.60 -17.60 -20.02
C ALA A 73 -21.07 -17.42 -20.45
N GLU A 74 -21.72 -16.31 -20.05
CA GLU A 74 -23.05 -15.91 -20.53
C GLU A 74 -22.93 -15.12 -21.85
N PRO A 75 -23.76 -15.42 -22.88
CA PRO A 75 -23.71 -14.81 -24.21
C PRO A 75 -24.26 -13.38 -24.18
N GLY A 76 -23.49 -12.47 -23.59
CA GLY A 76 -23.83 -11.07 -23.39
C GLY A 76 -22.58 -10.24 -23.21
N SER A 77 -21.61 -10.40 -24.12
CA SER A 77 -20.49 -9.46 -24.24
C SER A 77 -21.02 -8.02 -24.20
N PRO A 78 -20.31 -7.06 -23.59
CA PRO A 78 -20.74 -5.68 -23.54
C PRO A 78 -20.77 -5.09 -24.96
N THR A 79 -21.93 -5.19 -25.60
CA THR A 79 -22.21 -4.58 -26.91
C THR A 79 -22.72 -3.17 -26.66
N GLY A 80 -21.92 -2.16 -26.99
CA GLY A 80 -22.28 -0.76 -26.84
C GLY A 80 -21.38 0.14 -27.67
N PRO A 81 -21.86 1.32 -28.12
CA PRO A 81 -21.07 2.25 -28.91
C PRO A 81 -19.88 2.80 -28.11
N LEU A 82 -18.77 3.02 -28.82
CA LEU A 82 -17.51 3.66 -28.43
C LEU A 82 -17.58 4.52 -27.15
N THR A 83 -17.08 3.99 -26.03
CA THR A 83 -16.84 4.79 -24.82
C THR A 83 -15.35 4.88 -24.47
N ALA A 84 -15.00 6.00 -23.83
CA ALA A 84 -13.68 6.20 -23.22
C ALA A 84 -13.40 5.14 -22.13
N GLU A 85 -12.14 5.06 -21.68
CA GLU A 85 -11.75 4.19 -20.56
C GLU A 85 -12.77 4.32 -19.40
N PRO A 86 -13.24 3.18 -18.84
CA PRO A 86 -14.14 3.19 -17.70
C PRO A 86 -13.59 4.07 -16.57
N ASN A 87 -14.44 4.94 -16.04
CA ASN A 87 -14.05 5.99 -15.11
C ASN A 87 -14.83 5.95 -13.79
N LYS A 88 -15.74 4.98 -13.59
CA LYS A 88 -16.50 4.88 -12.33
C LYS A 88 -15.56 4.59 -11.18
N TRP A 89 -14.45 3.90 -11.41
CA TRP A 89 -13.43 3.71 -10.37
C TRP A 89 -12.86 5.01 -9.80
N ARG A 90 -12.93 6.11 -10.56
CA ARG A 90 -12.52 7.46 -10.13
C ARG A 90 -13.60 8.21 -9.35
N LEU A 91 -14.80 7.64 -9.21
CA LEU A 91 -15.91 8.23 -8.46
C LEU A 91 -16.01 7.61 -7.07
N LYS A 92 -16.02 8.47 -6.03
CA LYS A 92 -16.16 8.04 -4.63
C LYS A 92 -17.47 7.27 -4.41
N ALA A 93 -18.54 7.72 -5.06
CA ALA A 93 -19.87 7.09 -5.03
C ALA A 93 -19.87 5.64 -5.56
N SER A 94 -18.87 5.23 -6.35
CA SER A 94 -18.78 3.85 -6.80
C SER A 94 -18.27 2.91 -5.71
N PHE A 95 -17.56 3.41 -4.69
CA PHE A 95 -17.04 2.60 -3.57
C PHE A 95 -17.74 2.86 -2.24
N GLU A 96 -18.37 4.02 -2.08
CA GLU A 96 -18.94 4.48 -0.82
C GLU A 96 -20.39 4.96 -1.01
N GLY A 97 -21.25 4.65 -0.04
CA GLY A 97 -22.67 5.05 -0.04
C GLY A 97 -23.63 3.90 -0.38
N ALA A 98 -24.93 4.19 -0.29
CA ALA A 98 -25.99 3.20 -0.49
C ALA A 98 -26.09 2.68 -1.94
N SER A 99 -25.63 3.47 -2.91
CA SER A 99 -25.63 3.13 -4.33
C SER A 99 -24.25 2.69 -4.84
N ALA A 100 -23.33 2.32 -3.94
CA ALA A 100 -22.00 1.87 -4.31
C ALA A 100 -22.07 0.62 -5.20
N SER A 101 -21.39 0.68 -6.35
CA SER A 101 -21.31 -0.44 -7.29
C SER A 101 -20.15 -1.39 -6.98
N ALA A 102 -19.20 -0.96 -6.16
CA ALA A 102 -18.09 -1.81 -5.73
C ALA A 102 -18.62 -2.88 -4.77
N VAL A 103 -18.27 -4.12 -5.06
CA VAL A 103 -18.66 -5.28 -4.28
C VAL A 103 -17.62 -5.59 -3.21
N THR A 104 -18.08 -6.11 -2.09
CA THR A 104 -17.24 -6.57 -0.98
C THR A 104 -17.40 -8.08 -0.87
N LEU A 105 -16.39 -8.82 -1.35
CA LEU A 105 -16.48 -10.28 -1.46
C LEU A 105 -16.06 -11.02 -0.20
N PHE A 106 -15.44 -10.31 0.73
CA PHE A 106 -14.99 -10.85 2.00
C PHE A 106 -15.85 -10.24 3.11
N ALA A 107 -16.39 -11.07 3.99
CA ALA A 107 -17.13 -10.58 5.16
C ALA A 107 -16.21 -9.83 6.14
N SER A 108 -14.95 -10.26 6.23
CA SER A 108 -13.89 -9.65 7.01
C SER A 108 -12.55 -9.89 6.33
N TRP A 109 -11.55 -9.06 6.65
CA TRP A 109 -10.19 -9.25 6.18
C TRP A 109 -9.21 -9.23 7.35
N PRO A 110 -8.35 -10.25 7.50
CA PRO A 110 -7.34 -10.26 8.54
C PRO A 110 -6.48 -9.00 8.47
N TYR A 111 -6.31 -8.36 9.63
CA TYR A 111 -5.51 -7.16 9.78
C TYR A 111 -6.05 -5.93 9.02
N GLY A 112 -7.12 -5.99 8.23
CA GLY A 112 -7.73 -4.79 7.63
C GLY A 112 -8.71 -4.10 8.58
N ILE A 113 -8.76 -2.76 8.58
CA ILE A 113 -9.86 -2.03 9.25
C ILE A 113 -11.22 -2.30 8.63
N ARG A 114 -11.23 -2.72 7.35
CA ARG A 114 -12.41 -3.05 6.56
C ARG A 114 -12.06 -4.17 5.57
N PRO A 115 -13.04 -4.97 5.13
CA PRO A 115 -12.81 -5.89 4.04
C PRO A 115 -12.51 -5.12 2.74
N PRO A 116 -11.68 -5.69 1.84
CA PRO A 116 -11.34 -5.05 0.58
C PRO A 116 -12.56 -5.04 -0.36
N GLN A 117 -12.60 -4.01 -1.20
CA GLN A 117 -13.66 -3.78 -2.18
C GLN A 117 -13.12 -3.96 -3.60
N CYS A 118 -13.97 -4.30 -4.54
CA CYS A 118 -13.61 -4.26 -5.96
C CYS A 118 -14.76 -3.74 -6.81
N LEU A 119 -14.42 -3.07 -7.90
CA LEU A 119 -15.34 -2.59 -8.91
C LEU A 119 -14.99 -3.29 -10.22
N ILE A 120 -15.99 -3.91 -10.86
CA ILE A 120 -15.86 -4.54 -12.18
C ILE A 120 -16.59 -3.63 -13.16
N GLU A 121 -15.86 -3.03 -14.08
CA GLU A 121 -16.42 -2.19 -15.13
C GLU A 121 -16.29 -2.89 -16.48
N ALA A 122 -17.42 -3.08 -17.17
CA ALA A 122 -17.41 -3.54 -18.55
C ALA A 122 -16.87 -2.42 -19.45
N TRP A 123 -15.89 -2.77 -20.30
CA TRP A 123 -15.29 -1.90 -21.29
C TRP A 123 -15.66 -2.43 -22.68
N PRO A 124 -16.71 -1.91 -23.33
CA PRO A 124 -17.13 -2.40 -24.63
C PRO A 124 -16.04 -2.19 -25.69
N ALA A 125 -15.98 -3.12 -26.64
CA ALA A 125 -15.02 -3.10 -27.74
C ALA A 125 -15.11 -1.79 -28.55
N ARG A 126 -13.97 -1.25 -29.01
CA ARG A 126 -13.99 -0.01 -29.80
C ARG A 126 -14.37 -0.24 -31.26
N THR A 127 -14.22 -1.47 -31.76
CA THR A 127 -14.54 -1.82 -33.16
C THR A 127 -15.17 -3.20 -33.21
N THR A 128 -15.86 -3.53 -34.30
CA THR A 128 -16.40 -4.89 -34.55
C THR A 128 -15.33 -5.98 -34.57
N ASN A 129 -14.05 -5.60 -34.71
CA ASN A 129 -12.92 -6.52 -34.71
C ASN A 129 -12.17 -6.54 -33.36
N GLN A 130 -12.66 -5.83 -32.35
CA GLN A 130 -12.05 -5.84 -31.01
C GLN A 130 -12.90 -6.66 -30.06
N ALA A 131 -12.19 -7.38 -29.21
CA ALA A 131 -12.70 -7.98 -27.99
C ALA A 131 -13.24 -6.90 -27.04
N GLY A 132 -14.37 -7.15 -26.38
CA GLY A 132 -14.73 -6.39 -25.19
C GLY A 132 -13.70 -6.64 -24.08
N ALA A 133 -13.60 -5.76 -23.09
CA ALA A 133 -12.72 -5.94 -21.95
C ALA A 133 -13.45 -5.67 -20.63
N PHE A 134 -12.83 -6.05 -19.53
CA PHE A 134 -13.22 -5.64 -18.19
C PHE A 134 -12.08 -4.87 -17.56
N LEU A 135 -12.41 -3.76 -16.94
CA LEU A 135 -11.52 -3.01 -16.09
C LEU A 135 -11.89 -3.28 -14.64
N ILE A 136 -11.02 -3.99 -13.93
CA ILE A 136 -11.25 -4.35 -12.53
C ILE A 136 -10.38 -3.46 -11.68
N THR A 137 -11.00 -2.71 -10.78
CA THR A 137 -10.30 -1.88 -9.81
C THR A 137 -10.56 -2.40 -8.40
N ALA A 138 -9.51 -2.76 -7.68
CA ALA A 138 -9.58 -3.24 -6.30
C ALA A 138 -9.02 -2.20 -5.33
N ARG A 139 -9.72 -2.01 -4.21
CA ARG A 139 -9.34 -1.15 -3.09
C ARG A 139 -9.13 -2.00 -1.85
N GLY A 140 -7.89 -2.02 -1.37
CA GLY A 140 -7.49 -2.70 -0.15
C GLY A 140 -7.27 -1.73 1.00
N PHE A 141 -7.52 -2.21 2.21
CA PHE A 141 -7.35 -1.47 3.46
C PHE A 141 -6.29 -2.13 4.35
N GLY A 142 -5.44 -1.31 4.98
CA GLY A 142 -4.51 -1.71 6.04
C GLY A 142 -5.12 -1.58 7.44
N ARG A 143 -4.29 -1.62 8.50
CA ARG A 143 -4.73 -1.49 9.91
C ARG A 143 -5.00 -0.06 10.33
N ILE A 144 -4.42 0.90 9.62
CA ILE A 144 -4.49 2.32 9.95
C ILE A 144 -5.43 3.02 8.96
N VAL A 145 -6.23 3.95 9.47
CA VAL A 145 -7.10 4.79 8.65
C VAL A 145 -6.26 5.54 7.61
N GLY A 146 -6.68 5.50 6.35
CA GLY A 146 -5.99 6.15 5.24
C GLY A 146 -4.84 5.33 4.63
N ASN A 147 -4.44 4.21 5.24
CA ASN A 147 -3.56 3.24 4.60
C ASN A 147 -4.36 2.37 3.64
N GLU A 148 -4.40 2.78 2.38
CA GLU A 148 -5.15 2.14 1.32
C GLU A 148 -4.25 1.85 0.12
N SER A 149 -4.48 0.71 -0.53
CA SER A 149 -3.83 0.36 -1.80
C SER A 149 -4.87 0.17 -2.88
N TRP A 150 -4.54 0.64 -4.07
CA TRP A 150 -5.43 0.62 -5.23
C TRP A 150 -4.75 -0.11 -6.36
N LEU A 151 -5.38 -1.18 -6.83
CA LEU A 151 -4.88 -2.01 -7.91
C LEU A 151 -5.88 -2.06 -9.05
N GLN A 152 -5.38 -2.21 -10.26
CA GLN A 152 -6.20 -2.31 -11.44
C GLN A 152 -5.66 -3.40 -12.37
N GLN A 153 -6.56 -4.12 -13.02
CA GLN A 153 -6.24 -5.11 -14.02
C GLN A 153 -7.26 -5.03 -15.14
N GLU A 154 -6.76 -5.01 -16.37
CA GLU A 154 -7.57 -5.13 -17.57
C GLU A 154 -7.61 -6.60 -17.99
N ILE A 155 -8.78 -7.06 -18.40
CA ILE A 155 -8.96 -8.40 -18.95
C ILE A 155 -9.70 -8.26 -20.28
N GLU A 156 -9.03 -8.57 -21.38
CA GLU A 156 -9.55 -8.50 -22.73
C GLU A 156 -10.18 -9.84 -23.13
N MET A 157 -11.35 -9.82 -23.76
CA MET A 157 -12.17 -10.99 -24.11
C MET A 157 -12.02 -11.34 -25.59
N GLY A 158 -10.95 -12.02 -25.96
CA GLY A 158 -10.67 -12.41 -27.35
C GLY A 158 -11.42 -13.67 -27.80
N GLU A 159 -11.43 -13.89 -29.12
CA GLU A 159 -11.93 -15.14 -29.73
C GLU A 159 -11.21 -16.40 -29.21
N HIS A 160 -9.95 -16.25 -28.80
CA HIS A 160 -9.12 -17.33 -28.28
C HIS A 160 -9.17 -17.44 -26.75
N GLY A 161 -10.14 -16.77 -26.11
CA GLY A 161 -10.31 -16.70 -24.66
C GLY A 161 -9.85 -15.37 -24.05
N ALA A 162 -9.95 -15.30 -22.74
CA ALA A 162 -9.65 -14.08 -22.00
C ALA A 162 -8.14 -13.88 -21.79
N VAL A 163 -7.63 -12.71 -22.20
CA VAL A 163 -6.25 -12.28 -22.00
C VAL A 163 -6.19 -11.32 -20.80
N ARG A 164 -5.43 -11.71 -19.77
CA ARG A 164 -5.18 -10.85 -18.60
C ARG A 164 -3.97 -9.98 -18.86
N HIS A 165 -4.17 -8.67 -18.85
CA HIS A 165 -3.08 -7.70 -18.90
C HIS A 165 -2.40 -7.54 -17.54
N TRP A 166 -1.21 -6.93 -17.54
CA TRP A 166 -0.44 -6.71 -16.32
C TRP A 166 -1.23 -5.90 -15.28
N ARG A 167 -1.09 -6.31 -14.01
CA ARG A 167 -1.65 -5.57 -12.87
C ARG A 167 -0.89 -4.27 -12.69
N ARG A 168 -1.62 -3.17 -12.47
CA ARG A 168 -1.05 -1.86 -12.19
C ARG A 168 -1.48 -1.36 -10.81
N ILE A 169 -0.55 -0.73 -10.09
CA ILE A 169 -0.86 0.06 -8.90
C ILE A 169 -1.31 1.43 -9.38
N VAL A 170 -2.45 1.90 -8.90
CA VAL A 170 -2.96 3.23 -9.22
C VAL A 170 -2.98 4.13 -8.00
N ALA A 171 -2.93 5.44 -8.24
CA ALA A 171 -3.08 6.41 -7.17
C ALA A 171 -4.50 6.34 -6.60
N ARG A 172 -4.64 6.61 -5.29
CA ARG A 172 -5.94 6.79 -4.64
C ARG A 172 -6.72 7.88 -5.39
N PRO A 173 -7.88 7.57 -5.98
CA PRO A 173 -8.62 8.52 -6.82
C PRO A 173 -9.33 9.61 -6.02
N PHE A 174 -9.63 9.38 -4.73
CA PHE A 174 -10.36 10.33 -3.89
C PHE A 174 -9.43 11.00 -2.91
N GLN A 175 -9.33 12.33 -2.97
CA GLN A 175 -8.69 13.09 -1.92
C GLN A 175 -9.64 13.22 -0.71
N GLN A 176 -9.07 13.23 0.49
CA GLN A 176 -9.80 13.53 1.72
C GLN A 176 -10.16 15.03 1.67
N GLY A 177 -11.35 15.36 1.18
CA GLY A 177 -11.84 16.75 1.17
C GLY A 177 -12.57 17.23 -0.08
N SER A 178 -12.82 16.40 -1.10
CA SER A 178 -13.75 16.80 -2.17
C SER A 178 -15.19 16.50 -1.72
N PRO A 179 -16.11 17.48 -1.82
CA PRO A 179 -17.43 17.46 -1.18
C PRO A 179 -18.28 16.24 -1.56
#